data_AF-A0A8H4XLB7-F1
#
_entry.id   AF-A0A8H4XLB7-F1
#
_cell.length_a   1.000
_cell.length_b   1.000
_cell.length_c   1.000
_cell.angle_alpha   90.00
_cell.angle_beta   90.00
_cell.angle_gamma   90.00
#
_symmetry.space_group_name_H-M   'P 1'
#
loop_
_entity.id
_entity.type
_entity.pdbx_description
1 polymer ?
#
loop_
_entity_poly.entity_id
_entity_poly.type
_entity_poly.pdbx_seq_one_letter_code
_entity_poly.pdbx_strand_id
1 'polypeptide(L)'
;MVNFHLSSEDIELRDGHILVAKCSNGEEHIDSELDLNYYIGNSDGAFQWGGESKSKYHQSPKFPCTYTFFPQDFADSAEDISFELEGDDNVPVLRASLNPADGDPVEANINLAECIGNDGGVLVYGTFHYPSIKRAQSD
;
A
#
# COMPACT_ATOMS: atom_id res chain seq x y z
N MET A 1 11.91 -6.06 -5.53
CA MET A 1 10.99 -5.26 -4.69
C MET A 1 11.67 -4.71 -3.43
N VAL A 2 11.70 -3.38 -3.32
CA VAL A 2 12.19 -2.60 -2.16
C VAL A 2 11.06 -1.69 -1.65
N ASN A 3 11.18 -1.15 -0.42
CA ASN A 3 10.23 -0.15 0.06
C ASN A 3 10.21 1.04 -0.89
N PHE A 4 9.03 1.37 -1.43
CA PHE A 4 8.94 2.34 -2.53
C PHE A 4 9.50 3.71 -2.11
N HIS A 5 9.14 4.19 -0.92
CA HIS A 5 9.55 5.52 -0.44
C HIS A 5 11.07 5.73 -0.29
N LEU A 6 11.85 4.65 -0.23
CA LEU A 6 13.32 4.72 -0.18
C LEU A 6 13.97 4.75 -1.57
N SER A 7 13.21 4.41 -2.61
CA SER A 7 13.70 4.22 -3.99
C SER A 7 12.94 5.05 -5.02
N SER A 8 12.08 5.95 -4.55
CA SER A 8 11.18 6.75 -5.36
C SER A 8 11.22 8.22 -4.93
N GLU A 9 10.93 9.10 -5.88
CA GLU A 9 10.87 10.55 -5.69
C GLU A 9 9.50 11.07 -6.11
N ASP A 10 9.21 12.35 -5.80
CA ASP A 10 7.94 13.02 -6.15
C ASP A 10 6.70 12.19 -5.77
N ILE A 11 6.71 11.67 -4.54
CA ILE A 11 5.66 10.79 -4.02
C ILE A 11 4.48 11.64 -3.59
N GLU A 12 3.32 11.42 -4.20
CA GLU A 12 2.11 12.18 -3.93
C GLU A 12 0.86 11.30 -4.04
N LEU A 13 -0.20 11.76 -3.38
CA LEU A 13 -1.53 11.16 -3.49
C LEU A 13 -2.41 12.05 -4.37
N ARG A 14 -2.92 11.49 -5.46
CA ARG A 14 -3.88 12.13 -6.36
C ARG A 14 -5.27 11.53 -6.16
N ASP A 15 -6.29 12.38 -6.32
CA ASP A 15 -7.70 12.00 -6.20
C ASP A 15 -8.06 11.28 -4.89
N GLY A 16 -7.23 11.41 -3.84
CA GLY A 16 -7.42 10.78 -2.53
C GLY A 16 -7.12 9.27 -2.48
N HIS A 17 -6.81 8.61 -3.58
CA HIS A 17 -6.59 7.15 -3.59
C HIS A 17 -5.59 6.67 -4.64
N ILE A 18 -5.08 7.54 -5.53
CA ILE A 18 -4.08 7.18 -6.53
C ILE A 18 -2.71 7.61 -6.01
N LEU A 19 -1.89 6.65 -5.59
CA LEU A 19 -0.50 6.89 -5.21
C LEU A 19 0.34 7.04 -6.47
N VAL A 20 1.03 8.16 -6.63
CA VAL A 20 1.92 8.43 -7.76
C VAL A 20 3.33 8.66 -7.24
N ALA A 21 4.32 8.10 -7.94
CA ALA A 21 5.73 8.30 -7.61
C ALA A 21 6.64 8.07 -8.82
N LYS A 22 7.79 8.72 -8.83
CA LYS A 22 8.90 8.45 -9.75
C LYS A 22 9.79 7.36 -9.20
N CYS A 23 9.55 6.12 -9.61
CA CYS A 23 10.19 4.93 -9.07
C CYS A 23 11.47 4.56 -9.82
N SER A 24 12.56 4.29 -9.09
CA SER A 24 13.82 3.87 -9.72
C SER A 24 13.73 2.44 -10.27
N ASN A 25 14.17 2.23 -11.51
CA ASN A 25 14.38 0.89 -12.08
C ASN A 25 15.83 0.39 -11.97
N GLY A 26 16.71 1.18 -11.34
CA GLY A 26 18.16 0.93 -11.25
C GLY A 26 19.02 1.69 -12.27
N GLU A 27 18.41 2.27 -13.31
CA GLU A 27 19.07 3.11 -14.31
C GLU A 27 18.49 4.53 -14.32
N GLU A 28 17.17 4.65 -14.26
CA GLU A 28 16.42 5.91 -14.26
C GLU A 28 15.21 5.85 -13.31
N HIS A 29 14.52 6.99 -13.16
CA HIS A 29 13.25 7.08 -12.45
C HIS A 29 12.09 7.13 -13.44
N ILE A 30 11.14 6.22 -13.28
CA ILE A 30 9.96 6.06 -14.14
C ILE A 30 8.71 6.49 -13.37
N ASP A 31 7.84 7.27 -14.01
CA ASP A 31 6.53 7.60 -13.45
C ASP A 31 5.70 6.32 -13.27
N SER A 32 5.22 6.10 -12.06
CA SER A 32 4.38 4.96 -11.71
C SER A 32 3.22 5.41 -10.84
N GLU A 33 2.08 4.76 -11.04
CA GLU A 33 0.84 5.00 -10.31
C GLU A 33 0.27 3.68 -9.77
N LEU A 34 -0.35 3.77 -8.60
CA LEU A 34 -1.03 2.65 -7.96
C LEU A 34 -2.32 3.14 -7.32
N ASP A 35 -3.44 2.61 -7.79
CA ASP A 35 -4.75 2.85 -7.19
C ASP A 35 -4.89 2.01 -5.91
N LEU A 36 -4.98 2.70 -4.77
CA LEU A 36 -5.07 2.13 -3.44
C LEU A 36 -6.44 1.52 -3.14
N ASN A 37 -7.51 1.90 -3.84
CA ASN A 37 -8.85 1.30 -3.68
C ASN A 37 -8.88 -0.18 -4.12
N TYR A 38 -7.89 -0.64 -4.89
CA TYR A 38 -7.77 -2.07 -5.16
C TYR A 38 -7.21 -2.87 -3.98
N TYR A 39 -6.60 -2.21 -2.98
CA TYR A 39 -5.78 -2.86 -1.95
C TYR A 39 -6.05 -2.41 -0.52
N ILE A 40 -6.80 -1.34 -0.26
CA ILE A 40 -7.00 -0.79 1.09
C ILE A 40 -8.49 -0.56 1.33
N GLY A 41 -9.08 -1.28 2.27
CA GLY A 41 -10.49 -1.16 2.62
C GLY A 41 -10.71 -0.43 3.93
N ASN A 42 -11.98 -0.15 4.20
CA ASN A 42 -12.45 0.29 5.50
C ASN A 42 -13.15 -0.88 6.21
N SER A 43 -12.62 -1.30 7.36
CA SER A 43 -13.18 -2.33 8.23
C SER A 43 -13.55 -1.70 9.57
N ASP A 44 -14.80 -1.26 9.68
CA ASP A 44 -15.39 -0.69 10.90
C ASP A 44 -14.60 0.52 11.45
N GLY A 45 -14.27 1.47 10.56
CA GLY A 45 -13.53 2.69 10.93
C GLY A 45 -12.01 2.52 10.97
N ALA A 46 -11.48 1.37 10.53
CA ALA A 46 -10.05 1.11 10.45
C ALA A 46 -9.62 0.72 9.04
N PHE A 47 -8.45 1.19 8.61
CA PHE A 47 -7.86 0.74 7.37
C PHE A 47 -7.54 -0.76 7.44
N GLN A 48 -7.82 -1.47 6.36
CA GLN A 48 -7.53 -2.88 6.22
C GLN A 48 -6.84 -3.13 4.88
N TRP A 49 -5.70 -3.81 4.87
CA TRP A 49 -5.11 -4.29 3.62
C TRP A 49 -5.95 -5.42 3.01
N GLY A 50 -6.11 -5.39 1.70
CA GLY A 50 -6.89 -6.33 0.90
C GLY A 50 -6.09 -7.38 0.19
N GLY A 51 -6.72 -8.54 -0.01
CA GLY A 51 -6.15 -9.68 -0.71
C GLY A 51 -5.33 -10.59 0.20
N GLU A 52 -5.80 -11.84 0.39
CA GLU A 52 -4.91 -12.88 0.89
C GLU A 52 -3.84 -13.17 -0.17
N SER A 53 -2.60 -12.71 0.03
CA SER A 53 -1.47 -13.28 -0.70
C SER A 53 -1.17 -14.68 -0.14
N LYS A 54 -1.88 -15.69 -0.65
CA LYS A 54 -1.48 -17.09 -0.51
C LYS A 54 -1.54 -17.84 -1.83
N SER A 55 -0.72 -17.43 -2.81
CA SER A 55 -0.14 -18.44 -3.69
C SER A 55 1.22 -18.01 -4.23
N LYS A 56 2.23 -18.87 -4.07
CA LYS A 56 3.63 -18.65 -4.47
C LYS A 56 3.87 -18.83 -5.97
N TYR A 57 2.83 -18.72 -6.79
CA TYR A 57 2.89 -18.93 -8.22
C TYR A 57 1.91 -18.00 -8.92
N HIS A 58 2.42 -16.93 -9.52
CA HIS A 58 1.72 -16.27 -10.60
C HIS A 58 2.66 -16.17 -11.79
N GLN A 59 2.69 -17.25 -12.57
CA GLN A 59 2.77 -17.05 -14.02
C GLN A 59 1.48 -16.35 -14.42
N SER A 60 1.65 -15.30 -15.21
CA SER A 60 0.64 -14.37 -15.72
C SER A 60 -0.75 -14.98 -15.93
N PRO A 61 -1.85 -14.40 -15.39
CA PRO A 61 -3.17 -14.74 -15.85
C PRO A 61 -3.59 -13.79 -16.97
N LYS A 62 -3.70 -14.34 -18.17
CA LYS A 62 -4.83 -13.99 -19.04
C LYS A 62 -6.07 -14.54 -18.32
N PHE A 63 -6.90 -13.65 -17.77
CA PHE A 63 -8.14 -13.86 -16.99
C PHE A 63 -8.91 -15.18 -17.21
N PRO A 64 -9.74 -15.68 -16.25
CA PRO A 64 -10.23 -15.02 -15.03
C PRO A 64 -10.10 -15.88 -13.74
N CYS A 65 -9.76 -15.27 -12.61
CA CYS A 65 -9.89 -15.94 -11.31
C CYS A 65 -11.28 -15.68 -10.72
N THR A 66 -12.05 -16.75 -10.59
CA THR A 66 -13.22 -16.81 -9.72
C THR A 66 -12.73 -17.17 -8.32
N TYR A 67 -12.79 -16.21 -7.38
CA TYR A 67 -13.05 -16.34 -5.94
C TYR A 67 -12.50 -15.12 -5.16
N THR A 68 -13.45 -14.29 -4.71
CA THR A 68 -13.36 -13.16 -3.76
C THR A 68 -12.19 -12.18 -3.93
N PHE A 69 -12.24 -11.45 -5.04
CA PHE A 69 -11.80 -10.06 -5.11
C PHE A 69 -12.89 -9.24 -4.39
N PHE A 70 -12.76 -9.00 -3.09
CA PHE A 70 -13.55 -7.95 -2.45
C PHE A 70 -12.89 -6.63 -2.88
N PRO A 71 -13.52 -5.80 -3.72
CA PRO A 71 -12.99 -4.47 -3.98
C PRO A 71 -12.95 -3.73 -2.63
N GLN A 72 -11.86 -3.03 -2.40
CA GLN A 72 -11.58 -2.39 -1.13
C GLN A 72 -11.54 -0.88 -1.36
N ASP A 73 -12.70 -0.32 -1.68
CA ASP A 73 -12.86 1.10 -1.96
C ASP A 73 -12.94 1.89 -0.65
N PHE A 74 -11.83 2.03 0.10
CA PHE A 74 -11.88 2.82 1.34
C PHE A 74 -12.36 4.25 1.06
N ALA A 75 -11.91 4.83 -0.05
CA ALA A 75 -12.13 6.24 -0.38
C ALA A 75 -13.62 6.59 -0.55
N ASP A 76 -14.45 5.64 -0.97
CA ASP A 76 -15.91 5.84 -1.10
C ASP A 76 -16.60 6.09 0.25
N SER A 77 -15.97 5.63 1.34
CA SER A 77 -16.49 5.75 2.71
C SER A 77 -15.60 6.62 3.60
N ALA A 78 -14.65 7.35 3.03
CA ALA A 78 -13.62 8.08 3.77
C ALA A 78 -13.69 9.61 3.60
N GLU A 79 -13.58 10.25 4.75
CA GLU A 79 -13.40 11.66 5.07
C GLU A 79 -11.95 12.16 4.94
N ASP A 80 -11.69 13.42 4.54
CA ASP A 80 -10.42 14.12 4.83
C ASP A 80 -9.13 13.32 4.54
N ILE A 81 -9.11 12.63 3.38
CA ILE A 81 -8.00 11.74 3.02
C ILE A 81 -6.74 12.56 2.73
N SER A 82 -5.65 12.23 3.41
CA SER A 82 -4.34 12.90 3.25
C SER A 82 -3.19 11.91 3.32
N PHE A 83 -2.06 12.31 2.73
CA PHE A 83 -0.84 11.51 2.67
C PHE A 83 0.35 12.38 3.05
N GLU A 84 1.19 11.89 3.96
CA GLU A 84 2.40 12.57 4.40
C GLU A 84 3.55 11.58 4.62
N LEU A 85 4.79 12.08 4.45
CA LEU A 85 5.99 11.38 4.89
C LEU A 85 6.34 11.87 6.30
N GLU A 86 6.22 11.00 7.30
CA GLU A 86 6.31 11.37 8.71
C GLU A 86 7.55 10.81 9.42
N GLY A 87 8.11 11.60 10.34
CA GLY A 87 9.25 11.22 11.18
C GLY A 87 10.60 11.22 10.44
N ASP A 88 11.66 10.85 11.17
CA ASP A 88 13.03 10.88 10.64
C ASP A 88 13.26 9.86 9.51
N ASP A 89 12.50 8.76 9.52
CA ASP A 89 12.57 7.69 8.50
C ASP A 89 11.69 7.97 7.27
N ASN A 90 11.00 9.14 7.22
CA ASN A 90 10.06 9.50 6.16
C ASN A 90 9.03 8.40 5.89
N VAL A 91 8.36 7.92 6.94
CA VAL A 91 7.37 6.84 6.85
C VAL A 91 6.17 7.32 6.03
N PRO A 92 5.76 6.63 4.95
CA PRO A 92 4.66 7.05 4.10
C PRO A 92 3.31 6.69 4.73
N VAL A 93 2.70 7.65 5.43
CA VAL A 93 1.45 7.47 6.18
C VAL A 93 0.28 8.03 5.37
N LEU A 94 -0.72 7.18 5.14
CA LEU A 94 -2.04 7.58 4.64
C LEU A 94 -2.97 7.77 5.85
N ARG A 95 -3.71 8.87 5.89
CA ARG A 95 -4.69 9.22 6.93
C ARG A 95 -6.05 9.50 6.31
N ALA A 96 -7.11 9.14 7.02
CA ALA A 96 -8.47 9.50 6.66
C ALA A 96 -9.41 9.36 7.87
N SER A 97 -10.57 10.00 7.80
CA SER A 97 -11.69 9.73 8.71
C SER A 97 -12.57 8.64 8.10
N LEU A 98 -12.61 7.46 8.69
CA LEU A 98 -13.31 6.28 8.14
C LEU A 98 -14.65 6.06 8.82
N ASN A 99 -15.70 5.82 8.04
CA ASN A 99 -17.03 5.53 8.57
C ASN A 99 -17.14 4.08 9.08
N PRO A 100 -17.40 3.84 10.37
CA PRO A 100 -17.72 2.50 10.87
C PRO A 100 -19.13 2.05 10.42
N ALA A 101 -19.48 0.79 10.70
CA ALA A 101 -20.82 0.29 10.37
C ALA A 101 -21.92 0.95 11.24
N ASP A 102 -21.55 1.37 12.46
CA ASP A 102 -22.40 2.10 13.39
C ASP A 102 -21.55 3.11 14.15
N GLY A 103 -22.09 4.31 14.38
CA GLY A 103 -21.41 5.40 15.08
C GLY A 103 -20.82 6.48 14.17
N ASP A 104 -19.97 7.32 14.78
CA ASP A 104 -19.37 8.49 14.13
C ASP A 104 -18.07 8.11 13.37
N PRO A 105 -17.66 8.89 12.36
CA PRO A 105 -16.39 8.69 11.66
C PRO A 105 -15.18 8.65 12.60
N VAL A 106 -14.23 7.77 12.31
CA VAL A 106 -13.04 7.52 13.14
C VAL A 106 -11.78 7.89 12.38
N GLU A 107 -10.91 8.69 12.99
CA GLU A 107 -9.58 8.96 12.43
C GLU A 107 -8.74 7.68 12.39
N ALA A 108 -8.31 7.31 11.18
CA ALA A 108 -7.48 6.15 10.93
C ALA A 108 -6.21 6.55 10.16
N ASN A 109 -5.17 5.74 10.31
CA ASN A 109 -3.93 5.86 9.55
C ASN A 109 -3.36 4.50 9.19
N ILE A 110 -2.60 4.43 8.11
CA ILE A 110 -1.94 3.21 7.65
C ILE A 110 -0.59 3.55 7.02
N ASN A 111 0.42 2.72 7.32
CA ASN A 111 1.76 2.86 6.74
C ASN A 111 1.82 2.12 5.41
N LEU A 112 1.90 2.87 4.30
CA LEU A 112 1.93 2.29 2.95
C LEU A 112 3.18 1.42 2.70
N ALA A 113 4.29 1.68 3.40
CA ALA A 113 5.52 0.89 3.28
C ALA A 113 5.37 -0.54 3.82
N GLU A 114 4.28 -0.89 4.50
CA GLU A 114 4.02 -2.26 4.96
C GLU A 114 3.76 -3.23 3.81
N CYS A 115 3.06 -2.76 2.76
CA CYS A 115 2.62 -3.62 1.66
C CYS A 115 2.89 -3.04 0.26
N ILE A 116 3.29 -1.78 0.13
CA ILE A 116 3.64 -1.17 -1.15
C ILE A 116 5.15 -1.17 -1.34
N GLY A 117 5.61 -1.62 -2.50
CA GLY A 117 7.00 -1.59 -2.89
C GLY A 117 7.20 -1.11 -4.31
N ASN A 118 8.47 -0.93 -4.68
CA ASN A 118 8.90 -0.68 -6.05
C ASN A 118 9.57 -1.94 -6.60
N ASP A 119 9.07 -2.44 -7.74
CA ASP A 119 9.67 -3.52 -8.51
C ASP A 119 10.03 -3.05 -9.94
N GLY A 120 11.31 -2.72 -10.14
CA GLY A 120 11.82 -2.35 -11.46
C GLY A 120 11.25 -1.06 -12.03
N GLY A 121 10.91 -0.08 -11.18
CA GLY A 121 10.30 1.19 -11.59
C GLY A 121 8.77 1.18 -11.56
N VAL A 122 8.15 0.12 -11.02
CA VAL A 122 6.69 -0.02 -10.93
C VAL A 122 6.26 -0.16 -9.47
N LEU A 123 5.30 0.66 -9.03
CA LEU A 123 4.62 0.50 -7.75
C LEU A 123 3.81 -0.79 -7.74
N VAL A 124 4.00 -1.61 -6.71
CA VAL A 124 3.35 -2.92 -6.59
C VAL A 124 2.88 -3.16 -5.16
N TYR A 125 1.74 -3.84 -5.02
CA TYR A 125 1.23 -4.36 -3.75
C TYR A 125 1.78 -5.78 -3.51
N GLY A 126 2.36 -6.04 -2.34
CA GLY A 126 2.83 -7.36 -1.94
C GLY A 126 3.54 -7.35 -0.58
N THR A 127 3.32 -8.40 0.22
CA THR A 127 3.93 -8.52 1.55
C THR A 127 5.43 -8.83 1.45
N PHE A 128 6.24 -8.02 2.12
CA PHE A 128 7.66 -8.29 2.33
C PHE A 128 7.80 -9.53 3.22
N HIS A 129 8.14 -10.68 2.64
CA HIS A 129 8.74 -11.74 3.44
C HIS A 129 10.21 -11.39 3.64
N TYR A 130 10.51 -10.50 4.58
CA TYR A 130 11.86 -10.45 5.14
C TYR A 130 12.10 -11.82 5.79
N PRO A 131 13.01 -12.67 5.30
CA PRO A 131 13.47 -13.79 6.12
C PRO A 131 14.01 -13.13 7.39
N SER A 132 13.35 -13.37 8.51
CA SER A 132 13.75 -12.83 9.80
C SER A 132 15.25 -13.02 9.94
N ILE A 133 16.02 -11.93 9.99
CA ILE A 133 17.43 -12.01 10.34
C ILE A 133 17.41 -12.67 11.71
N LYS A 134 17.81 -13.94 11.78
CA LYS A 134 18.04 -14.62 13.05
C LYS A 134 19.00 -13.71 13.79
N ARG A 135 18.55 -13.09 14.88
CA ARG A 135 19.46 -12.48 15.84
C ARG A 135 20.52 -13.54 16.11
N ALA A 136 21.76 -13.24 15.70
CA ALA A 136 22.89 -14.04 16.12
C ALA A 136 22.85 -14.06 17.65
N GLN A 137 22.54 -15.22 18.21
CA GLN A 137 22.91 -15.51 19.58
C GLN A 137 24.43 -15.50 19.56
N SER A 138 25.02 -14.51 20.23
CA SER A 138 26.43 -14.52 20.56
C SER A 138 26.67 -15.72 21.48
N ASP A 139 27.57 -16.62 21.06
CA ASP A 139 28.13 -17.69 21.90
C ASP A 139 28.86 -17.13 23.13
#